data_AF-A0A4Q3V2I0-F1
#
_entry.id   AF-A0A4Q3V2I0-F1
#
_cell.length_a   1.000
_cell.length_b   1.000
_cell.length_c   1.000
_cell.angle_alpha   90.00
_cell.angle_beta   90.00
_cell.angle_gamma   90.00
#
_symmetry.space_group_name_H-M   'P 1'
#
loop_
_entity.id
_entity.type
_entity.pdbx_description
1 polymer ?
#
loop_
_entity_poly.entity_id
_entity_poly.type
_entity_poly.pdbx_seq_one_letter_code
_entity_poly.pdbx_strand_id
1 'polypeptide(L)'
;MEENKKNDAPPPNSPHKAFWMSMSYSDFTTGNVPGVLDPVTKQGIKILQKGNAAESSLILALKGEGPLFDPARGAFGRMPAGNQTPFTPEEITELSNWIDKGCPEF
;
A
#
# COMPACT_ATOMS: atom_id res chain seq x y z
N MET A 1 -8.04 18.86 -12.75
CA MET A 1 -7.39 17.83 -11.92
C MET A 1 -7.97 17.77 -10.49
N GLU A 2 -9.21 18.24 -10.29
CA GLU A 2 -9.98 18.10 -9.04
C GLU A 2 -10.84 16.82 -9.03
N GLU A 3 -10.87 16.12 -10.17
CA GLU A 3 -11.80 15.02 -10.48
C GLU A 3 -11.45 13.65 -9.87
N ASN A 4 -10.31 13.52 -9.18
CA ASN A 4 -9.90 12.26 -8.54
C ASN A 4 -10.00 12.25 -7.00
N LYS A 5 -10.65 13.26 -6.40
CA LYS A 5 -11.04 13.20 -4.99
C LYS A 5 -12.28 12.33 -4.83
N LYS A 6 -12.08 11.02 -4.60
CA LYS A 6 -13.16 10.21 -4.02
C LYS A 6 -13.41 10.77 -2.62
N ASN A 7 -14.62 11.22 -2.33
CA ASN A 7 -15.05 11.39 -0.93
C ASN A 7 -14.78 10.03 -0.26
N ASP A 8 -13.93 9.99 0.78
CA ASP A 8 -13.32 8.80 1.44
C ASP A 8 -11.84 8.48 1.11
N ALA A 9 -11.10 9.36 0.42
CA ALA A 9 -9.63 9.30 0.31
C ALA A 9 -8.95 9.33 1.71
N PRO A 10 -7.76 8.72 1.90
CA PRO A 10 -7.27 8.09 3.14
C PRO A 10 -7.34 9.00 4.37
N PRO A 11 -7.49 8.43 5.59
CA PRO A 11 -7.89 9.19 6.75
C PRO A 11 -6.95 10.38 6.93
N PRO A 12 -7.47 11.60 7.17
CA PRO A 12 -6.68 12.84 7.23
C PRO A 12 -5.51 12.80 8.24
N ASN A 13 -5.49 11.78 9.11
CA ASN A 13 -4.47 11.55 10.14
C ASN A 13 -3.45 10.43 9.78
N SER A 14 -3.48 9.85 8.59
CA SER A 14 -2.47 8.85 8.23
C SER A 14 -1.10 9.53 8.03
N PRO A 15 -0.02 9.05 8.67
CA PRO A 15 1.31 9.66 8.57
C PRO A 15 1.84 9.72 7.14
N HIS A 16 1.37 8.81 6.27
CA HIS A 16 1.80 8.75 4.86
C HIS A 16 0.95 9.62 3.92
N LYS A 17 -0.23 10.11 4.33
CA LYS A 17 -1.19 10.84 3.46
C LYS A 17 -1.48 10.08 2.15
N ALA A 18 -2.02 10.74 1.13
CA ALA A 18 -2.19 10.17 -0.22
C ALA A 18 -0.88 10.30 -1.04
N PHE A 19 0.23 9.74 -0.55
CA PHE A 19 1.57 9.94 -1.13
C PHE A 19 1.64 9.61 -2.63
N TRP A 20 0.89 8.61 -3.10
CA TRP A 20 0.84 8.19 -4.51
C TRP A 20 0.39 9.32 -5.46
N MET A 21 -0.37 10.30 -4.97
CA MET A 21 -0.79 11.46 -5.77
C MET A 21 0.37 12.41 -6.13
N SER A 22 1.50 12.29 -5.42
CA SER A 22 2.67 13.19 -5.57
C SER A 22 3.92 12.49 -6.07
N MET A 23 3.87 11.17 -6.29
CA MET A 23 5.02 10.37 -6.72
C MET A 23 5.00 10.15 -8.23
N SER A 24 6.19 10.08 -8.83
CA SER A 24 6.30 9.53 -10.19
C SER A 24 6.02 8.02 -10.19
N TYR A 25 5.74 7.44 -11.35
CA TYR A 25 5.58 6.00 -11.51
C TYR A 25 6.83 5.22 -11.01
N SER A 26 8.02 5.73 -11.35
CA SER A 26 9.28 5.17 -10.90
C SER A 26 9.39 5.19 -9.38
N ASP A 27 9.08 6.33 -8.74
CA ASP A 27 9.14 6.46 -7.30
C ASP A 27 8.13 5.53 -6.62
N PHE A 28 6.91 5.42 -7.14
CA PHE A 28 5.89 4.55 -6.56
C PHE A 28 6.31 3.08 -6.62
N THR A 29 6.89 2.66 -7.74
CA THR A 29 7.21 1.25 -7.99
C THR A 29 8.59 0.82 -7.48
N THR A 30 9.44 1.76 -7.04
CA THR A 30 10.79 1.46 -6.53
C THR A 30 11.07 2.07 -5.16
N GLY A 31 10.26 3.02 -4.72
CA GLY A 31 10.47 3.79 -3.49
C GLY A 31 9.84 3.19 -2.24
N ASN A 32 9.97 3.95 -1.17
CA ASN A 32 9.42 3.64 0.14
C ASN A 32 8.20 4.51 0.42
N VAL A 33 7.34 4.06 1.34
CA VAL A 33 6.21 4.85 1.85
C VAL A 33 6.78 6.10 2.55
N PRO A 34 6.48 7.32 2.06
CA PRO A 34 7.05 8.53 2.63
C PRO A 34 6.63 8.75 4.08
N GLY A 35 7.61 9.12 4.92
CA GLY A 35 7.35 9.46 6.33
C GLY A 35 7.03 8.25 7.22
N VAL A 36 7.16 7.02 6.72
CA VAL A 36 6.89 5.79 7.49
C VAL A 36 8.14 4.92 7.54
N LEU A 37 8.47 4.47 8.74
CA LEU A 37 9.57 3.55 9.02
C LEU A 37 9.01 2.26 9.62
N ASP A 38 9.69 1.15 9.35
CA ASP A 38 9.45 -0.10 10.04
C ASP A 38 9.69 0.09 11.55
N PRO A 39 8.73 -0.30 12.42
CA PRO A 39 8.82 -0.05 13.85
C PRO A 39 9.96 -0.82 14.52
N VAL A 40 10.41 -1.93 13.94
CA VAL A 40 11.49 -2.79 14.44
C VAL A 40 12.83 -2.38 13.85
N THR A 41 12.95 -2.37 12.52
CA THR A 41 14.24 -2.15 11.83
C THR A 41 14.59 -0.67 11.68
N LYS A 42 13.62 0.23 11.85
CA LYS A 42 13.73 1.68 11.59
C LYS A 42 14.11 2.05 10.16
N GLN A 43 14.01 1.10 9.22
CA GLN A 43 14.24 1.34 7.79
C GLN A 43 12.96 1.77 7.08
N GLY A 44 13.09 2.40 5.92
CA GLY A 44 11.95 2.73 5.08
C GLY A 44 11.26 1.48 4.55
N ILE A 45 9.93 1.50 4.52
CA ILE A 45 9.11 0.37 4.04
C ILE A 45 8.88 0.56 2.55
N LYS A 46 9.30 -0.41 1.73
CA LYS A 46 9.01 -0.42 0.28
C LYS A 46 7.51 -0.40 0.06
N ILE A 47 7.04 0.42 -0.89
CA ILE A 47 5.62 0.45 -1.27
C ILE A 47 5.21 -0.91 -1.85
N LEU A 48 6.02 -1.41 -2.79
CA LEU A 48 5.88 -2.71 -3.42
C LEU A 48 7.25 -3.27 -3.81
N GLN A 49 7.27 -4.55 -4.15
CA GLN A 49 8.44 -5.27 -4.65
C GLN A 49 8.11 -5.78 -6.06
N LYS A 50 8.69 -5.14 -7.08
CA LYS A 50 8.47 -5.54 -8.49
C LYS A 50 8.77 -7.02 -8.69
N GLY A 51 7.87 -7.73 -9.35
CA GLY A 51 7.99 -9.17 -9.60
C GLY A 51 7.71 -10.05 -8.39
N ASN A 52 7.29 -9.49 -7.25
CA ASN A 52 6.95 -10.25 -6.05
C ASN A 52 5.81 -9.59 -5.26
N ALA A 53 4.58 -9.84 -5.70
CA ALA A 53 3.37 -9.37 -5.04
C ALA A 53 3.21 -9.95 -3.63
N ALA A 54 3.66 -11.19 -3.41
CA ALA A 54 3.49 -11.88 -2.13
C ALA A 54 4.25 -11.20 -0.97
N GLU A 55 5.40 -10.57 -1.25
CA GLU A 55 6.18 -9.80 -0.27
C GLU A 55 5.91 -8.29 -0.32
N SER A 56 5.06 -7.83 -1.24
CA SER A 56 4.79 -6.40 -1.43
C SER A 56 3.93 -5.83 -0.31
N SER A 57 4.43 -4.79 0.38
CA SER A 57 3.72 -4.12 1.47
C SER A 57 2.31 -3.65 1.07
N LEU A 58 2.13 -3.15 -0.16
CA LEU A 58 0.81 -2.79 -0.69
C LEU A 58 -0.18 -3.96 -0.62
N ILE A 59 0.22 -5.15 -1.04
CA ILE A 59 -0.66 -6.33 -1.06
C ILE A 59 -0.90 -6.85 0.36
N LEU A 60 0.16 -6.93 1.17
CA LEU A 60 0.08 -7.35 2.57
C LEU A 60 -0.84 -6.43 3.38
N ALA A 61 -0.78 -5.11 3.16
CA ALA A 61 -1.65 -4.13 3.80
C ALA A 61 -3.13 -4.35 3.43
N LEU A 62 -3.44 -4.58 2.16
CA LEU A 62 -4.82 -4.80 1.69
C LEU A 62 -5.42 -6.11 2.21
N LYS A 63 -4.60 -7.15 2.34
CA LYS A 63 -5.01 -8.44 2.91
C LYS A 63 -5.07 -8.43 4.44
N GLY A 64 -4.30 -7.56 5.09
CA GLY A 64 -4.10 -7.62 6.54
C GLY A 64 -3.18 -8.78 6.94
N GLU A 65 -2.10 -8.97 6.19
CA GLU A 65 -1.19 -10.10 6.33
C GLU A 65 0.24 -9.63 6.64
N GLY A 66 1.06 -10.56 7.09
CA GLY A 66 2.47 -10.29 7.39
C GLY A 66 2.69 -9.55 8.71
N PRO A 67 3.96 -9.31 9.08
CA PRO A 67 4.32 -8.84 10.41
C PRO A 67 3.83 -7.42 10.73
N LEU A 68 3.57 -6.60 9.71
CA LEU A 68 3.19 -5.19 9.89
C LEU A 68 1.67 -4.97 9.85
N PHE A 69 0.93 -5.78 9.09
CA PHE A 69 -0.48 -5.51 8.76
C PHE A 69 -1.46 -6.55 9.32
N ASP A 70 -0.97 -7.61 9.97
CA ASP A 70 -1.80 -8.54 10.75
C ASP A 70 -2.68 -7.75 11.76
N PRO A 71 -4.02 -7.91 11.76
CA PRO A 71 -4.90 -7.14 12.64
C PRO A 71 -4.72 -7.40 14.13
N ALA A 72 -4.18 -8.55 14.52
CA ALA A 72 -4.05 -8.95 15.93
C ALA A 72 -2.70 -8.51 16.53
N ARG A 73 -1.64 -8.45 15.72
CA ARG A 73 -0.25 -8.24 16.20
C ARG A 73 0.57 -7.25 15.37
N GLY A 74 0.10 -6.86 14.20
CA GLY A 74 0.78 -5.94 13.31
C GLY A 74 0.73 -4.51 13.83
N ALA A 75 1.80 -3.75 13.61
CA ALA A 75 1.88 -2.36 14.07
C ALA A 75 0.91 -1.42 13.35
N PHE A 76 0.47 -1.77 12.14
CA PHE A 76 -0.42 -0.94 11.32
C PHE A 76 -1.80 -1.55 11.09
N GLY A 77 -1.90 -2.88 11.09
CA GLY A 77 -3.15 -3.59 10.77
C GLY A 77 -3.55 -3.50 9.30
N ARG A 78 -4.72 -4.06 8.97
CA ARG A 78 -5.26 -4.09 7.61
C ARG A 78 -5.67 -2.69 7.13
N MET A 79 -5.46 -2.43 5.84
CA MET A 79 -5.94 -1.24 5.14
C MET A 79 -7.01 -1.60 4.09
N PRO A 80 -7.99 -0.71 3.81
CA PRO A 80 -8.28 0.50 4.57
C PRO A 80 -8.78 0.18 5.99
N ALA A 81 -8.55 1.12 6.91
CA ALA A 81 -8.86 0.93 8.33
C ALA A 81 -10.28 1.40 8.69
N GLY A 82 -10.76 1.01 9.87
CA GLY A 82 -12.05 1.43 10.41
C GLY A 82 -13.24 0.86 9.62
N ASN A 83 -14.25 1.69 9.37
CA ASN A 83 -15.49 1.28 8.69
C ASN A 83 -15.41 1.42 7.16
N GLN A 84 -14.22 1.64 6.61
CA GLN A 84 -14.05 1.76 5.15
C GLN A 84 -14.20 0.40 4.47
N THR A 85 -14.80 0.39 3.28
CA THR A 85 -14.98 -0.82 2.48
C THR A 85 -13.62 -1.41 2.09
N PRO A 86 -13.33 -2.67 2.44
CA PRO A 86 -12.09 -3.29 2.03
C PRO A 86 -12.09 -3.67 0.55
N PHE A 87 -10.89 -3.79 -0.02
CA PHE A 87 -10.72 -4.31 -1.38
C PHE A 87 -11.18 -5.78 -1.45
N THR A 88 -11.78 -6.15 -2.58
CA THR A 88 -12.19 -7.53 -2.83
C THR A 88 -10.97 -8.42 -3.16
N PRO A 89 -11.07 -9.75 -2.99
CA PRO A 89 -10.02 -10.67 -3.41
C PRO A 89 -9.62 -10.52 -4.88
N GLU A 90 -10.59 -10.23 -5.75
CA GLU A 90 -10.38 -10.06 -7.20
C GLU A 90 -9.58 -8.78 -7.49
N GLU A 91 -9.91 -7.66 -6.85
CA GLU A 91 -9.16 -6.40 -6.97
C GLU A 91 -7.71 -6.56 -6.49
N ILE A 92 -7.52 -7.24 -5.36
CA ILE A 92 -6.19 -7.54 -4.83
C ILE A 92 -5.42 -8.46 -5.79
N THR A 93 -6.10 -9.42 -6.42
CA THR A 93 -5.50 -10.34 -7.40
C THR A 93 -5.06 -9.58 -8.65
N GLU A 94 -5.84 -8.64 -9.14
CA GLU A 94 -5.48 -7.79 -10.28
C GLU A 94 -4.21 -6.98 -10.00
N LEU A 95 -4.15 -6.32 -8.84
CA LEU A 95 -2.95 -5.59 -8.40
C LEU A 95 -1.73 -6.51 -8.23
N SER A 96 -1.94 -7.70 -7.65
CA SER A 96 -0.86 -8.69 -7.48
C SER A 96 -0.30 -9.11 -8.83
N ASN A 97 -1.16 -9.43 -9.79
CA ASN A 97 -0.75 -9.79 -11.16
C ASN A 97 0.02 -8.67 -11.86
N TRP A 98 -0.36 -7.41 -11.65
CA TRP A 98 0.37 -6.27 -12.20
C TRP A 98 1.78 -6.13 -11.58
N ILE A 99 1.91 -6.33 -10.27
CA ILE A 99 3.21 -6.32 -9.58
C ILE A 99 4.09 -7.48 -10.06
N ASP A 100 3.54 -8.70 -10.15
CA ASP A 100 4.26 -9.90 -10.57
C ASP A 100 4.74 -9.81 -12.03
N LYS A 101 4.00 -9.09 -12.88
CA LYS A 101 4.44 -8.75 -14.26
C LYS A 101 5.51 -7.66 -14.33
N GLY A 102 6.02 -7.21 -13.19
CA GLY A 102 7.10 -6.23 -13.12
C GLY A 102 6.62 -4.77 -13.15
N CYS A 103 5.35 -4.50 -12.87
CA CYS A 103 4.74 -3.18 -12.97
C CYS A 103 4.95 -2.59 -14.38
N PRO A 104 4.23 -3.08 -15.41
CA PRO A 104 4.26 -2.44 -16.72
C PRO A 104 3.57 -1.06 -16.70
N GLU A 105 4.14 -0.11 -17.44
CA GLU A 105 3.55 1.19 -17.78
C GLU A 105 3.04 1.11 -19.22
N PHE A 106 1.82 1.57 -19.47
CA PHE A 106 1.14 1.48 -20.77
C PHE A 106 0.53 2.82 -21.17
#